data_AF-A0A3D5DPJ9-F1
#
_entry.id   AF-A0A3D5DPJ9-F1
#
_cell.length_a   1.000
_cell.length_b   1.000
_cell.length_c   1.000
_cell.angle_alpha   90.00
_cell.angle_beta   90.00
_cell.angle_gamma   90.00
#
_symmetry.space_group_name_H-M   'P 1'
#
loop_
_entity.id
_entity.type
_entity.pdbx_description
1 polymer ?
#
loop_
_entity_poly.entity_id
_entity_poly.type
_entity_poly.pdbx_seq_one_letter_code
_entity_poly.pdbx_strand_id
1 'polypeptide(L)'
;MIHGVLVATDGEASGSPRPSSAAAAPRNGDATPASADAGVAVAEADPGGTAQQATIVVNDGYHPSRVVARPGLPLRLVFDRRDEGACSDRVVFAGTGVEADLTPHGRTTVGLPALPPGSHEFTCGMGMLHGSVEVAEPGPGAEPPSPALAASAAAGTGHRAATVSSGHGAEGHPGHAPVIVPPVVTDCCAVPRPASGEDSEAAERRAEIADLTRRVAVGAVLTIPVLFGVMAWDFFGHPGWVPSILVNAWFGLATIAPVFFYTGWPIHRSGWLGLAHRSPDMNSLVTIGATAAFLYSLVITIAPSLAPVKVRGVYYEEVGFILTLILVGRLLEVRAKAGTGEAIRSLLGLRAKTARVLRDGTENEIPIDQVLPGDVVLVRPGEKIPVDGEVAEGHSVVDESMITGEPVPAEKAPGDEVTGATVNGTGSLRIRATKVGAESVLAQIVDMVRRAQASRAPIQRLADQVSSVFVPAVMYVALGAFALWYVAGPAPVLTYAIITAVAVLIIACPCALGLA
;
A
#
# COMPACT_ATOMS: atom_id res chain seq x y z
N MET A 1 -18.94 51.95 -2.13
CA MET A 1 -18.00 52.82 -1.40
C MET A 1 -17.26 51.96 -0.39
N ILE A 2 -16.04 51.58 -0.73
CA ILE A 2 -15.16 50.73 0.08
C ILE A 2 -13.99 51.63 0.47
N HIS A 3 -13.76 51.83 1.76
CA HIS A 3 -12.53 52.39 2.28
C HIS A 3 -11.82 51.28 3.05
N GLY A 4 -10.64 50.89 2.58
CA GLY A 4 -9.73 50.02 3.31
C GLY A 4 -8.90 50.80 4.33
N VAL A 5 -8.24 50.07 5.23
CA VAL A 5 -7.02 50.52 5.92
C VAL A 5 -6.12 49.30 6.13
N LEU A 6 -4.99 49.35 5.44
CA LEU A 6 -3.76 48.60 5.67
C LEU A 6 -3.00 49.33 6.79
N VAL A 7 -2.47 48.63 7.79
CA VAL A 7 -1.36 49.14 8.61
C VAL A 7 -0.30 48.06 8.73
N ALA A 8 0.85 48.35 8.12
CA ALA A 8 2.12 47.72 8.38
C ALA A 8 2.85 48.52 9.48
N THR A 9 3.56 47.83 10.36
CA THR A 9 4.70 48.39 11.10
C THR A 9 5.76 47.30 11.29
N ASP A 10 6.91 47.52 10.68
CA ASP A 10 8.19 46.88 10.98
C ASP A 10 8.71 47.32 12.36
N GLY A 11 9.53 46.48 13.01
CA GLY A 11 10.23 46.80 14.25
C GLY A 11 11.18 45.69 14.71
N GLU A 12 12.47 45.94 14.54
CA GLU A 12 13.64 45.08 14.71
C GLU A 12 13.97 44.55 16.14
N ALA A 13 14.72 43.45 16.11
CA ALA A 13 15.89 43.09 16.93
C ALA A 13 15.77 42.49 18.35
N SER A 14 16.53 41.39 18.49
CA SER A 14 17.42 41.03 19.59
C SER A 14 16.84 40.45 20.89
N GLY A 15 17.27 39.22 21.20
CA GLY A 15 17.53 38.82 22.59
C GLY A 15 17.12 37.40 22.95
N SER A 16 18.06 36.46 22.87
CA SER A 16 17.96 35.22 23.67
C SER A 16 18.04 35.56 25.16
N PRO A 17 17.35 34.81 26.02
CA PRO A 17 18.13 34.07 27.03
C PRO A 17 17.59 32.66 27.28
N ARG A 18 18.52 31.72 27.46
CA ARG A 18 18.26 30.44 28.14
C ARG A 18 17.89 30.68 29.61
N PRO A 19 17.08 29.79 30.20
CA PRO A 19 17.45 29.20 31.49
C PRO A 19 17.38 27.66 31.38
N SER A 20 18.47 26.96 31.70
CA SER A 20 18.79 26.44 33.05
C SER A 20 17.79 25.37 33.54
N SER A 21 18.10 24.12 33.21
CA SER A 21 18.25 22.99 34.15
C SER A 21 17.48 23.10 35.48
N ALA A 22 16.40 22.35 35.61
CA ALA A 22 15.94 21.82 36.89
C ALA A 22 15.53 20.36 36.68
N ALA A 23 16.33 19.47 37.26
CA ALA A 23 16.13 18.02 37.27
C ALA A 23 14.87 17.65 38.06
N ALA A 24 14.01 16.84 37.45
CA ALA A 24 12.99 16.07 38.15
C ALA A 24 13.27 14.57 37.89
N ALA A 25 13.58 13.86 38.97
CA ALA A 25 13.88 12.44 38.99
C ALA A 25 12.69 11.58 38.51
N PRO A 26 12.90 10.54 37.67
CA PRO A 26 11.86 9.57 37.38
C PRO A 26 11.69 8.59 38.53
N ARG A 27 10.42 8.33 38.88
CA ARG A 27 10.00 7.33 39.86
C ARG A 27 10.33 5.93 39.35
N ASN A 28 10.92 5.13 40.22
CA ASN A 28 11.22 3.71 40.03
C ASN A 28 9.98 2.91 39.65
N GLY A 29 10.13 2.05 38.63
CA GLY A 29 9.18 0.95 38.37
C GLY A 29 8.96 0.68 36.90
N ASP A 30 10.01 0.34 36.15
CA ASP A 30 9.93 -0.62 35.04
C ASP A 30 11.36 -1.03 34.67
N ALA A 31 11.73 -2.24 35.07
CA ALA A 31 12.99 -2.86 34.73
C ALA A 31 12.96 -3.22 33.23
N THR A 32 13.55 -2.37 32.40
CA THR A 32 13.84 -2.70 31.00
C THR A 32 15.08 -3.59 31.00
N PRO A 33 15.07 -4.82 30.44
CA PRO A 33 16.31 -5.54 30.25
C PRO A 33 17.11 -4.86 29.12
N ALA A 34 18.36 -4.56 29.47
CA ALA A 34 19.56 -4.40 28.66
C ALA A 34 19.38 -4.15 27.15
N SER A 35 19.91 -3.01 26.73
CA SER A 35 20.36 -2.72 25.37
C SER A 35 21.16 -3.88 24.77
N ALA A 36 20.53 -4.61 23.85
CA ALA A 36 21.15 -5.53 22.90
C ALA A 36 20.75 -5.06 21.49
N ASP A 37 21.76 -4.88 20.63
CA ASP A 37 21.73 -4.61 19.19
C ASP A 37 20.37 -4.18 18.58
N ALA A 38 20.23 -2.90 18.22
CA ALA A 38 18.96 -2.26 17.81
C ALA A 38 18.28 -2.82 16.54
N GLY A 39 18.74 -3.95 15.99
CA GLY A 39 18.16 -4.63 14.84
C GLY A 39 17.87 -6.12 15.04
N VAL A 40 18.25 -6.74 16.16
CA VAL A 40 18.15 -8.20 16.37
C VAL A 40 17.53 -8.50 17.75
N ALA A 41 16.42 -9.26 17.80
CA ALA A 41 15.96 -9.87 19.06
C ALA A 41 16.18 -11.37 19.05
N VAL A 42 16.49 -11.91 20.22
CA VAL A 42 16.52 -13.36 20.47
C VAL A 42 15.16 -13.79 21.00
N ALA A 43 14.59 -14.86 20.45
CA ALA A 43 13.34 -15.43 20.94
C ALA A 43 13.55 -16.02 22.34
N GLU A 44 12.74 -15.56 23.30
CA GLU A 44 12.79 -15.99 24.69
C GLU A 44 11.90 -17.23 24.90
N ALA A 45 12.23 -18.07 25.88
CA ALA A 45 11.36 -19.21 26.20
C ALA A 45 10.06 -18.72 26.85
N ASP A 46 8.92 -19.19 26.34
CA ASP A 46 7.59 -18.93 26.92
C ASP A 46 7.56 -19.46 28.37
N PRO A 47 6.92 -18.78 29.34
CA PRO A 47 6.79 -19.24 30.74
C PRO A 47 6.31 -20.69 30.96
N GLY A 48 5.73 -21.33 29.93
CA GLY A 48 5.34 -22.75 29.93
C GLY A 48 6.37 -23.74 29.35
N GLY A 49 7.53 -23.29 28.87
CA GLY A 49 8.65 -24.12 28.38
C GLY A 49 8.40 -24.91 27.08
N THR A 50 7.23 -24.75 26.45
CA THR A 50 6.79 -25.53 25.27
C THR A 50 6.94 -24.78 23.94
N ALA A 51 7.20 -23.47 23.98
CA ALA A 51 7.41 -22.62 22.81
C ALA A 51 8.40 -21.50 23.13
N GLN A 52 8.96 -20.88 22.10
CA GLN A 52 9.74 -19.65 22.20
C GLN A 52 8.93 -18.48 21.64
N GLN A 53 9.12 -17.28 22.14
CA GLN A 53 8.37 -16.08 21.78
C GLN A 53 9.30 -14.90 21.49
N ALA A 54 8.99 -14.14 20.45
CA ALA A 54 9.61 -12.85 20.18
C ALA A 54 8.55 -11.79 19.86
N THR A 55 8.80 -10.54 20.23
CA THR A 55 7.89 -9.43 19.96
C THR A 55 8.50 -8.53 18.87
N ILE A 56 7.70 -8.22 17.87
CA ILE A 56 8.05 -7.35 16.74
C ILE A 56 7.10 -6.16 16.75
N VAL A 57 7.62 -4.96 16.91
CA VAL A 57 6.86 -3.71 16.77
C VAL A 57 6.77 -3.35 15.30
N VAL A 58 5.55 -3.12 14.80
CA VAL A 58 5.31 -2.71 13.41
C VAL A 58 5.00 -1.22 13.38
N ASN A 59 5.93 -0.41 12.85
CA ASN A 59 5.79 1.04 12.74
C ASN A 59 6.60 1.54 11.53
N ASP A 60 5.99 1.52 10.33
CA ASP A 60 6.68 1.77 9.05
C ASP A 60 7.88 0.81 8.80
N GLY A 61 7.83 -0.38 9.39
CA GLY A 61 8.94 -1.35 9.42
C GLY A 61 8.75 -2.40 10.52
N TYR A 62 9.43 -3.54 10.41
CA TYR A 62 9.50 -4.54 11.49
C TYR A 62 10.70 -4.22 12.40
N HIS A 63 10.41 -4.00 13.68
CA HIS A 63 11.42 -3.67 14.69
C HIS A 63 11.31 -4.63 15.89
N PRO A 64 12.27 -5.56 16.07
CA PRO A 64 13.45 -5.79 15.22
C PRO A 64 13.09 -6.39 13.86
N SER A 65 13.95 -6.18 12.88
CA SER A 65 13.82 -6.79 11.55
C SER A 65 14.39 -8.20 11.50
N ARG A 66 15.22 -8.58 12.47
CA ARG A 66 15.80 -9.93 12.60
C ARG A 66 15.46 -10.54 13.95
N VAL A 67 14.96 -11.78 13.93
CA VAL A 67 14.65 -12.56 15.13
C VAL A 67 15.48 -13.85 15.12
N VAL A 68 16.26 -14.10 16.17
CA VAL A 68 17.06 -15.33 16.30
C VAL A 68 16.30 -16.35 17.13
N ALA A 69 16.08 -17.55 16.60
CA ALA A 69 15.32 -18.62 17.24
C ALA A 69 16.16 -19.91 17.43
N ARG A 70 15.78 -20.71 18.43
CA ARG A 70 16.41 -22.02 18.72
C ARG A 70 15.83 -23.12 17.83
N PRO A 71 16.65 -24.08 17.37
CA PRO A 71 16.16 -25.20 16.57
C PRO A 71 15.25 -26.12 17.39
N GLY A 72 14.24 -26.70 16.74
CA GLY A 72 13.39 -27.77 17.33
C GLY A 72 12.27 -27.31 18.27
N LEU A 73 12.08 -26.01 18.51
CA LEU A 73 10.97 -25.46 19.31
C LEU A 73 10.02 -24.60 18.45
N PRO A 74 8.70 -24.73 18.62
CA PRO A 74 7.73 -23.86 17.93
C PRO A 74 7.88 -22.40 18.38
N LEU A 75 7.69 -21.47 17.44
CA LEU A 75 7.95 -20.04 17.63
C LEU A 75 6.63 -19.25 17.59
N ARG A 76 6.40 -18.38 18.58
CA ARG A 76 5.30 -17.42 18.59
C ARG A 76 5.85 -16.02 18.36
N LEU A 77 5.46 -15.41 17.24
CA LEU A 77 5.81 -14.02 16.95
C LEU A 77 4.64 -13.12 17.33
N VAL A 78 4.87 -12.19 18.25
CA VAL A 78 3.86 -11.20 18.63
C VAL A 78 4.14 -9.92 17.87
N PHE A 79 3.27 -9.61 16.92
CA PHE A 79 3.31 -8.37 16.16
C PHE A 79 2.50 -7.30 16.91
N ASP A 80 3.18 -6.29 17.44
CA ASP A 80 2.61 -5.10 18.07
C ASP A 80 2.52 -3.99 17.01
N ARG A 81 1.39 -3.94 16.30
CA ARG A 81 1.20 -2.99 15.20
C ARG A 81 0.82 -1.62 15.73
N ARG A 82 1.60 -0.58 15.40
CA ARG A 82 1.42 0.82 15.84
C ARG A 82 1.18 1.79 14.69
N ASP A 83 1.10 1.29 13.46
CA ASP A 83 0.83 2.06 12.26
C ASP A 83 -0.54 1.74 11.64
N GLU A 84 -0.99 2.63 10.74
CA GLU A 84 -2.26 2.52 10.03
C GLU A 84 -2.09 2.24 8.53
N GLY A 85 -0.85 2.01 8.09
CA GLY A 85 -0.55 1.77 6.68
C GLY A 85 -1.24 0.51 6.17
N ALA A 86 -1.91 0.58 5.02
CA ALA A 86 -2.45 -0.62 4.37
C ALA A 86 -1.37 -1.67 4.08
N CYS A 87 -0.10 -1.26 4.06
CA CYS A 87 1.05 -2.12 3.83
C CYS A 87 1.44 -2.98 5.03
N SER A 88 0.85 -2.80 6.21
CA SER A 88 1.18 -3.55 7.42
C SER A 88 -0.01 -4.34 7.97
N ASP A 89 -1.07 -4.49 7.16
CA ASP A 89 -2.31 -5.16 7.54
C ASP A 89 -2.24 -6.68 7.54
N ARG A 90 -1.18 -7.24 6.95
CA ARG A 90 -0.94 -8.68 6.88
C ARG A 90 0.55 -8.98 6.96
N VAL A 91 0.89 -10.10 7.59
CA VAL A 91 2.23 -10.71 7.54
C VAL A 91 2.15 -12.08 6.86
N VAL A 92 3.14 -12.38 6.02
CA VAL A 92 3.22 -13.56 5.16
C VAL A 92 4.57 -14.23 5.34
N PHE A 93 4.57 -15.53 5.67
CA PHE A 93 5.76 -16.38 5.78
C PHE A 93 5.81 -17.32 4.57
N ALA A 94 6.37 -16.86 3.45
CA ALA A 94 6.34 -17.59 2.18
C ALA A 94 6.91 -19.03 2.27
N GLY A 95 7.93 -19.25 3.10
CA GLY A 95 8.55 -20.57 3.29
C GLY A 95 7.72 -21.57 4.09
N THR A 96 6.72 -21.13 4.87
CA THR A 96 5.86 -22.01 5.69
C THR A 96 4.38 -21.96 5.31
N GLY A 97 3.96 -21.02 4.46
CA GLY A 97 2.56 -20.82 4.08
C GLY A 97 1.69 -20.25 5.20
N VAL A 98 2.29 -19.71 6.26
CA VAL A 98 1.57 -19.07 7.37
C VAL A 98 1.34 -17.60 7.04
N GLU A 99 0.08 -17.16 7.10
CA GLU A 99 -0.30 -15.76 6.93
C GLU A 99 -1.23 -15.34 8.08
N ALA A 100 -1.14 -14.07 8.50
CA ALA A 100 -2.01 -13.52 9.52
C ALA A 100 -2.32 -12.05 9.25
N ASP A 101 -3.59 -11.68 9.42
CA ASP A 101 -4.02 -10.28 9.40
C ASP A 101 -3.65 -9.60 10.72
N LEU A 102 -2.97 -8.45 10.63
CA LEU A 102 -2.54 -7.64 11.76
C LEU A 102 -3.55 -6.52 12.00
N THR A 103 -4.24 -6.55 13.14
CA THR A 103 -5.18 -5.47 13.50
C THR A 103 -4.43 -4.15 13.75
N PRO A 104 -4.91 -3.00 13.21
CA PRO A 104 -4.33 -1.69 13.51
C PRO A 104 -4.32 -1.40 15.02
N HIS A 105 -3.22 -0.84 15.53
CA HIS A 105 -3.05 -0.53 16.97
C HIS A 105 -3.29 -1.72 17.92
N GLY A 106 -3.05 -2.94 17.44
CA GLY A 106 -3.33 -4.19 18.15
C GLY A 106 -2.16 -5.17 18.13
N ARG A 107 -2.23 -6.17 19.02
CA ARG A 107 -1.26 -7.26 19.11
C ARG A 107 -1.81 -8.52 18.50
N THR A 108 -1.13 -9.04 17.48
CA THR A 108 -1.48 -10.31 16.83
C THR A 108 -0.38 -11.32 17.07
N THR A 109 -0.72 -12.50 17.57
CA THR A 109 0.23 -13.59 17.78
C THR A 109 0.16 -14.57 16.62
N VAL A 110 1.29 -14.74 15.93
CA VAL A 110 1.43 -15.70 14.83
C VAL A 110 2.25 -16.88 15.34
N GLY A 111 1.67 -18.08 15.27
CA GLY A 111 2.35 -19.32 15.62
C GLY A 111 3.03 -19.93 14.40
N LEU A 112 4.30 -20.24 14.52
CA LEU A 112 5.09 -20.96 13.53
C LEU A 112 5.47 -22.34 14.06
N PRO A 113 5.46 -23.39 13.20
CA PRO A 113 5.97 -24.70 13.56
C PRO A 113 7.49 -24.64 13.82
N ALA A 114 8.06 -25.72 14.34
CA ALA A 114 9.51 -25.82 14.50
C ALA A 114 10.20 -25.67 13.12
N LEU A 115 10.87 -24.54 12.92
CA LEU A 115 11.56 -24.21 11.67
C LEU A 115 12.88 -24.99 11.56
N PRO A 116 13.28 -25.43 10.35
CA PRO A 116 14.61 -26.02 10.14
C PRO A 116 15.70 -24.95 10.29
N PRO A 117 16.96 -25.34 10.58
CA PRO A 117 18.09 -24.42 10.63
C PRO A 117 18.23 -23.61 9.33
N GLY A 118 18.53 -22.31 9.45
CA GLY A 118 18.60 -21.40 8.31
C GLY A 118 17.84 -20.08 8.51
N SER A 119 17.85 -19.24 7.48
CA SER A 119 17.14 -17.96 7.45
C SER A 119 15.78 -18.11 6.79
N HIS A 120 14.72 -17.69 7.49
CA HIS A 120 13.34 -17.73 7.02
C HIS A 120 12.78 -16.31 6.95
N GLU A 121 12.51 -15.82 5.75
CA GLU A 121 11.98 -14.47 5.56
C GLU A 121 10.46 -14.41 5.76
N PHE A 122 10.01 -13.27 6.27
CA PHE A 122 8.60 -12.90 6.30
C PHE A 122 8.42 -11.47 5.81
N THR A 123 7.31 -11.25 5.13
CA THR A 123 7.00 -9.96 4.50
C THR A 123 5.62 -9.49 4.89
N CYS A 124 5.31 -8.22 4.61
CA CYS A 124 3.92 -7.81 4.62
C CYS A 124 3.15 -8.37 3.40
N GLY A 125 1.81 -8.34 3.43
CA GLY A 125 0.98 -8.83 2.32
C GLY A 125 1.25 -8.19 0.96
N MET A 126 1.81 -6.97 0.95
CA MET A 126 2.22 -6.26 -0.28
C MET A 126 3.74 -6.30 -0.54
N GLY A 127 4.49 -7.13 0.20
CA GLY A 127 5.91 -7.34 -0.02
C GLY A 127 6.83 -6.14 0.23
N MET A 128 6.38 -5.10 0.94
CA MET A 128 7.18 -3.88 1.18
C MET A 128 7.97 -3.90 2.49
N LEU A 129 7.43 -4.52 3.54
CA LEU A 129 8.13 -4.67 4.81
C LEU A 129 8.76 -6.06 4.86
N HIS A 130 10.01 -6.16 5.30
CA HIS A 130 10.75 -7.43 5.36
C HIS A 130 11.33 -7.63 6.75
N GLY A 131 11.21 -8.86 7.25
CA GLY A 131 11.94 -9.33 8.41
C GLY A 131 12.40 -10.76 8.20
N SER A 132 13.33 -11.22 9.02
CA SER A 132 13.85 -12.58 8.96
C SER A 132 13.87 -13.24 10.34
N VAL A 133 13.62 -14.54 10.34
CA VAL A 133 13.84 -15.43 11.47
C VAL A 133 15.06 -16.29 11.17
N GLU A 134 16.13 -16.13 11.94
CA GLU A 134 17.34 -16.95 11.83
C GLU A 134 17.31 -18.06 12.88
N VAL A 135 17.27 -19.31 12.41
CA VAL A 135 17.35 -20.47 13.29
C VAL A 135 18.79 -20.94 13.35
N ALA A 136 19.40 -20.84 14.53
CA ALA A 136 20.79 -21.23 14.74
C ALA A 136 20.99 -22.72 14.44
N GLU A 137 22.12 -23.06 13.79
CA GLU A 137 22.48 -24.46 13.59
C GLU A 137 22.69 -25.17 14.94
N PRO A 138 22.21 -26.41 15.11
CA PRO A 138 22.47 -27.17 16.32
C PRO A 138 23.98 -27.41 16.42
N GLY A 139 24.62 -26.80 17.41
CA GLY A 139 26.03 -27.06 17.70
C GLY A 139 26.28 -28.55 17.94
N PRO A 140 27.50 -29.06 17.64
CA PRO A 140 27.81 -30.48 17.78
C PRO A 140 27.72 -30.89 19.26
N GLY A 141 26.59 -31.49 19.65
CA GLY A 141 26.36 -31.96 21.03
C GLY A 141 24.91 -31.95 21.53
N ALA A 142 23.93 -31.46 20.78
CA ALA A 142 22.52 -31.47 21.21
C ALA A 142 21.78 -32.73 20.72
N GLU A 143 21.44 -33.62 21.64
CA GLU A 143 20.66 -34.84 21.40
C GLU A 143 19.20 -34.49 21.04
N PRO A 144 18.60 -35.09 19.99
CA PRO A 144 17.26 -34.71 19.52
C PRO A 144 16.17 -35.11 20.55
N PRO A 145 15.15 -34.26 20.77
CA PRO A 145 14.05 -34.59 21.67
C PRO A 145 13.14 -35.70 21.11
N SER A 146 12.63 -36.53 22.02
CA SER A 146 11.84 -37.74 21.78
C SER A 146 10.54 -37.50 21.00
N PRO A 147 10.11 -38.43 20.11
CA PRO A 147 8.94 -38.31 19.22
C PRO A 147 7.56 -38.17 19.91
N ALA A 148 7.49 -38.21 21.24
CA ALA A 148 6.24 -38.07 21.99
C ALA A 148 5.65 -36.64 21.99
N LEU A 149 6.46 -35.60 21.78
CA LEU A 149 6.01 -34.19 21.82
C LEU A 149 5.48 -33.65 20.48
N ALA A 150 5.83 -34.27 19.36
CA ALA A 150 5.36 -33.86 18.03
C ALA A 150 3.88 -34.16 17.78
N ALA A 151 3.32 -35.19 18.45
CA ALA A 151 1.95 -35.63 18.24
C ALA A 151 0.89 -34.78 18.97
N SER A 152 1.26 -34.05 20.03
CA SER A 152 0.31 -33.27 20.84
C SER A 152 -0.02 -31.89 20.25
N ALA A 153 0.78 -31.37 19.31
CA ALA A 153 0.59 -30.03 18.74
C ALA A 153 -0.38 -29.98 17.56
N ALA A 154 -0.72 -31.14 16.97
CA ALA A 154 -1.62 -31.23 15.81
C ALA A 154 -3.12 -31.27 16.18
N ALA A 155 -3.48 -31.29 17.47
CA ALA A 155 -4.88 -31.49 17.93
C ALA A 155 -5.64 -30.17 18.22
N GLY A 156 -5.11 -29.02 17.80
CA GLY A 156 -5.58 -27.71 18.25
C GLY A 156 -6.11 -26.75 17.19
N THR A 157 -6.63 -27.21 16.05
CA THR A 157 -7.28 -26.32 15.06
C THR A 157 -8.56 -26.95 14.52
N GLY A 158 -9.69 -26.54 15.11
CA GLY A 158 -11.01 -26.87 14.61
C GLY A 158 -11.28 -26.16 13.28
N HIS A 159 -11.43 -26.93 12.21
CA HIS A 159 -12.17 -26.53 11.02
C HIS A 159 -13.30 -27.53 10.78
N ARG A 160 -14.54 -27.03 10.85
CA ARG A 160 -15.76 -27.77 10.51
C ARG A 160 -15.77 -28.03 9.00
N ALA A 161 -15.49 -29.27 8.59
CA ALA A 161 -15.87 -29.78 7.29
C ALA A 161 -17.19 -30.55 7.43
N ALA A 162 -18.21 -30.10 6.70
CA ALA A 162 -19.50 -30.76 6.60
C ALA A 162 -19.35 -32.08 5.84
N THR A 163 -19.75 -33.18 6.48
CA THR A 163 -19.86 -34.50 5.86
C THR A 163 -21.27 -34.69 5.30
N VAL A 164 -21.37 -34.86 3.99
CA VAL A 164 -22.52 -35.53 3.36
C VAL A 164 -22.17 -37.00 3.26
N SER A 165 -22.99 -37.82 3.92
CA SER A 165 -22.91 -39.28 3.93
C SER A 165 -23.83 -39.86 2.86
N SER A 166 -23.32 -40.78 2.06
CA SER A 166 -24.13 -41.87 1.49
C SER A 166 -23.22 -43.07 1.18
N GLY A 167 -23.42 -44.16 1.90
CA GLY A 167 -22.74 -45.44 1.70
C GLY A 167 -23.50 -46.43 0.80
N HIS A 168 -23.04 -47.70 0.89
CA HIS A 168 -23.35 -48.93 0.11
C HIS A 168 -22.39 -49.15 -1.07
N GLY A 169 -21.66 -50.25 -1.25
CA GLY A 169 -21.59 -51.54 -0.55
C GLY A 169 -21.34 -52.67 -1.56
N ALA A 170 -20.32 -53.50 -1.29
CA ALA A 170 -20.12 -54.91 -1.68
C ALA A 170 -19.56 -55.35 -3.08
N GLU A 171 -18.45 -56.10 -2.97
CA GLU A 171 -18.08 -57.41 -3.60
C GLU A 171 -17.54 -57.55 -5.03
N GLY A 172 -16.37 -58.24 -5.16
CA GLY A 172 -16.21 -59.36 -6.13
C GLY A 172 -15.03 -59.39 -7.13
N HIS A 173 -13.89 -60.00 -6.73
CA HIS A 173 -12.93 -60.87 -7.49
C HIS A 173 -12.18 -60.42 -8.79
N PRO A 174 -11.03 -61.06 -9.14
CA PRO A 174 -9.91 -60.49 -9.92
C PRO A 174 -9.80 -60.97 -11.38
N GLY A 175 -8.99 -60.27 -12.21
CA GLY A 175 -8.61 -60.74 -13.55
C GLY A 175 -7.69 -59.77 -14.32
N HIS A 176 -6.70 -60.34 -15.01
CA HIS A 176 -5.64 -59.68 -15.79
C HIS A 176 -6.09 -59.01 -17.11
N ALA A 177 -5.46 -57.85 -17.40
CA ALA A 177 -5.05 -57.26 -18.71
C ALA A 177 -6.14 -56.74 -19.69
N PRO A 178 -5.83 -55.86 -20.67
CA PRO A 178 -4.58 -55.15 -20.99
C PRO A 178 -4.71 -53.60 -21.06
N VAL A 179 -3.57 -52.95 -21.26
CA VAL A 179 -3.36 -51.52 -21.53
C VAL A 179 -4.16 -51.05 -22.75
N ILE A 180 -4.99 -50.02 -22.58
CA ILE A 180 -5.56 -49.20 -23.65
C ILE A 180 -5.07 -47.78 -23.42
N VAL A 181 -4.19 -47.29 -24.30
CA VAL A 181 -3.79 -45.88 -24.39
C VAL A 181 -4.87 -45.17 -25.20
N PRO A 182 -5.65 -44.22 -24.64
CA PRO A 182 -6.55 -43.41 -25.44
C PRO A 182 -5.76 -42.35 -26.23
N PRO A 183 -6.27 -41.88 -27.38
CA PRO A 183 -5.56 -40.98 -28.26
C PRO A 183 -5.41 -39.60 -27.61
N VAL A 184 -4.28 -38.96 -27.91
CA VAL A 184 -3.96 -37.56 -27.64
C VAL A 184 -5.14 -36.68 -28.07
N VAL A 185 -5.86 -36.13 -27.10
CA VAL A 185 -6.81 -35.04 -27.32
C VAL A 185 -6.10 -33.74 -27.02
N THR A 186 -5.94 -32.95 -28.08
CA THR A 186 -5.40 -31.61 -28.09
C THR A 186 -6.27 -30.67 -27.25
N ASP A 187 -5.59 -29.82 -26.46
CA ASP A 187 -6.03 -28.54 -25.88
C ASP A 187 -7.52 -28.36 -25.53
N CYS A 188 -7.88 -28.61 -24.26
CA CYS A 188 -9.06 -27.98 -23.62
C CYS A 188 -8.77 -27.43 -22.21
N CYS A 189 -7.53 -27.52 -21.74
CA CYS A 189 -7.14 -27.02 -20.42
C CYS A 189 -5.99 -26.03 -20.54
N ALA A 190 -6.20 -24.94 -21.29
CA ALA A 190 -5.47 -23.72 -21.01
C ALA A 190 -5.97 -23.21 -19.63
N VAL A 191 -5.40 -23.76 -18.57
CA VAL A 191 -5.55 -23.23 -17.22
C VAL A 191 -5.08 -21.77 -17.31
N PRO A 192 -5.94 -20.77 -17.03
CA PRO A 192 -5.49 -19.39 -17.00
C PRO A 192 -4.37 -19.32 -15.98
N ARG A 193 -3.15 -19.01 -16.43
CA ARG A 193 -2.05 -18.75 -15.52
C ARG A 193 -2.51 -17.68 -14.53
N PRO A 194 -2.30 -17.84 -13.22
CA PRO A 194 -2.48 -16.73 -12.30
C PRO A 194 -1.61 -15.59 -12.84
N ALA A 195 -2.25 -14.45 -13.10
CA ALA A 195 -1.57 -13.22 -13.46
C ALA A 195 -0.41 -13.05 -12.48
N SER A 196 0.81 -12.80 -12.96
CA SER A 196 1.92 -12.45 -12.08
C SER A 196 1.47 -11.32 -11.16
N GLY A 197 1.94 -11.26 -9.92
CA GLY A 197 1.48 -10.23 -8.95
C GLY A 197 1.55 -8.80 -9.52
N GLU A 198 2.44 -8.57 -10.47
CA GLU A 198 2.64 -7.32 -11.23
C GLU A 198 1.45 -6.94 -12.14
N ASP A 199 0.82 -7.91 -12.79
CA ASP A 199 -0.37 -7.68 -13.63
C ASP A 199 -1.61 -7.35 -12.78
N SER A 200 -1.68 -7.92 -11.57
CA SER A 200 -2.71 -7.59 -10.58
C SER A 200 -2.55 -6.16 -10.06
N GLU A 201 -1.35 -5.77 -9.63
CA GLU A 201 -1.05 -4.42 -9.16
C GLU A 201 -1.34 -3.35 -10.22
N ALA A 202 -0.99 -3.61 -11.48
CA ALA A 202 -1.25 -2.70 -12.59
C ALA A 202 -2.76 -2.56 -12.88
N ALA A 203 -3.50 -3.66 -12.79
CA ALA A 203 -4.96 -3.66 -12.96
C ALA A 203 -5.66 -2.89 -11.82
N GLU A 204 -5.23 -3.10 -10.57
CA GLU A 204 -5.73 -2.39 -9.39
C GLU A 204 -5.50 -0.87 -9.50
N ARG A 205 -4.28 -0.46 -9.87
CA ARG A 205 -3.95 0.97 -10.03
C ARG A 205 -4.75 1.62 -11.18
N ARG A 206 -5.00 0.90 -12.28
CA ARG A 206 -5.88 1.37 -13.37
C ARG A 206 -7.33 1.52 -12.89
N ALA A 207 -7.82 0.57 -12.10
CA ALA A 207 -9.16 0.63 -11.51
C ALA A 207 -9.29 1.83 -10.54
N GLU A 208 -8.27 2.10 -9.72
CA GLU A 208 -8.22 3.25 -8.83
C GLU A 208 -8.29 4.58 -9.61
N ILE A 209 -7.47 4.73 -10.66
CA ILE A 209 -7.50 5.94 -11.51
C ILE A 209 -8.87 6.10 -12.18
N ALA A 210 -9.47 5.01 -12.65
CA ALA A 210 -10.78 5.04 -13.29
C ALA A 210 -11.89 5.45 -12.30
N ASP A 211 -11.86 4.95 -11.05
CA ASP A 211 -12.80 5.35 -10.00
C ASP A 211 -12.66 6.84 -9.66
N LEU A 212 -11.44 7.32 -9.41
CA LEU A 212 -11.17 8.73 -9.14
C LEU A 212 -11.59 9.63 -10.30
N THR A 213 -11.30 9.23 -11.54
CA THR A 213 -11.70 9.98 -12.74
C THR A 213 -13.22 10.09 -12.84
N ARG A 214 -13.95 8.99 -12.60
CA ARG A 214 -15.42 8.99 -12.61
C ARG A 214 -15.99 9.90 -11.53
N ARG A 215 -15.48 9.82 -10.29
CA ARG A 215 -15.95 10.68 -9.19
C ARG A 215 -15.66 12.15 -9.44
N VAL A 216 -14.47 12.48 -9.97
CA VAL A 216 -14.11 13.85 -10.37
C VAL A 216 -15.04 14.36 -11.46
N ALA A 217 -15.32 13.56 -12.49
CA ALA A 217 -16.25 13.93 -13.55
C ALA A 217 -17.66 14.20 -13.02
N VAL A 218 -18.18 13.30 -12.17
CA VAL A 218 -19.50 13.48 -11.51
C VAL A 218 -19.50 14.74 -10.63
N GLY A 219 -18.46 14.93 -9.80
CA GLY A 219 -18.30 16.09 -8.94
C GLY A 219 -18.28 17.41 -9.72
N ALA A 220 -17.49 17.47 -10.79
CA ALA A 220 -17.38 18.64 -11.65
C ALA A 220 -18.71 18.95 -12.36
N VAL A 221 -19.34 17.95 -12.99
CA VAL A 221 -20.62 18.14 -13.71
C VAL A 221 -21.72 18.64 -12.80
N LEU A 222 -21.79 18.16 -11.55
CA LEU A 222 -22.83 18.57 -10.60
C LEU A 222 -22.52 19.89 -9.88
N THR A 223 -21.23 20.20 -9.66
CA THR A 223 -20.81 21.42 -8.96
C THR A 223 -20.80 22.65 -9.88
N ILE A 224 -20.35 22.50 -11.13
CA ILE A 224 -20.16 23.62 -12.07
C ILE A 224 -21.44 24.47 -12.24
N PRO A 225 -22.65 23.89 -12.42
CA PRO A 225 -23.86 24.70 -12.55
C PRO A 225 -24.15 25.55 -11.31
N VAL A 226 -23.99 25.01 -10.10
CA VAL A 226 -24.24 25.75 -8.85
C VAL A 226 -23.22 26.88 -8.70
N LEU A 227 -21.94 26.56 -8.92
CA LEU A 227 -20.85 27.53 -8.88
C LEU A 227 -21.05 28.67 -9.89
N PHE A 228 -21.42 28.32 -11.12
CA PHE A 228 -21.74 29.29 -12.17
C PHE A 228 -22.94 30.16 -11.79
N GLY A 229 -23.99 29.58 -11.20
CA GLY A 229 -25.16 30.31 -10.72
C GLY A 229 -24.81 31.42 -9.73
N VAL A 230 -24.01 31.09 -8.71
CA VAL A 230 -23.58 32.04 -7.66
C VAL A 230 -22.65 33.11 -8.24
N MET A 231 -21.60 32.70 -8.97
CA MET A 231 -20.65 33.64 -9.56
C MET A 231 -21.31 34.58 -10.57
N ALA A 232 -22.20 34.06 -11.42
CA ALA A 232 -22.88 34.88 -12.42
C ALA A 232 -23.88 35.86 -11.79
N TRP A 233 -24.55 35.45 -10.69
CA TRP A 233 -25.46 36.32 -9.95
C TRP A 233 -24.73 37.53 -9.35
N ASP A 234 -23.62 37.29 -8.66
CA ASP A 234 -22.84 38.34 -8.01
C ASP A 234 -22.07 39.23 -9.00
N PHE A 235 -21.57 38.66 -10.09
CA PHE A 235 -20.76 39.39 -11.06
C PHE A 235 -21.58 40.18 -12.08
N PHE A 236 -22.68 39.62 -12.60
CA PHE A 236 -23.45 40.25 -13.68
C PHE A 236 -24.65 41.07 -13.19
N GLY A 237 -25.03 40.99 -11.91
CA GLY A 237 -25.96 41.92 -11.25
C GLY A 237 -27.37 42.05 -11.85
N HIS A 238 -27.69 41.28 -12.90
CA HIS A 238 -28.93 41.39 -13.67
C HIS A 238 -29.74 40.09 -13.58
N PRO A 239 -30.94 40.10 -12.95
CA PRO A 239 -31.79 38.93 -12.75
C PRO A 239 -32.28 38.23 -14.04
N GLY A 240 -32.09 38.83 -15.21
CA GLY A 240 -32.63 38.34 -16.48
C GLY A 240 -31.74 37.33 -17.21
N TRP A 241 -30.47 37.19 -16.84
CA TRP A 241 -29.51 36.36 -17.59
C TRP A 241 -29.17 35.03 -16.91
N VAL A 242 -29.33 34.95 -15.59
CA VAL A 242 -29.10 33.73 -14.82
C VAL A 242 -30.44 33.04 -14.56
N PRO A 243 -30.66 31.80 -15.05
CA PRO A 243 -31.87 31.08 -14.72
C PRO A 243 -32.01 30.93 -13.20
N SER A 244 -33.15 31.34 -12.65
CA SER A 244 -33.43 31.33 -11.20
C SER A 244 -33.30 29.95 -10.56
N ILE A 245 -33.33 28.88 -11.37
CA ILE A 245 -33.10 27.50 -10.94
C ILE A 245 -31.67 27.33 -10.40
N LEU A 246 -30.65 27.97 -10.97
CA LEU A 246 -29.26 27.74 -10.55
C LEU A 246 -28.94 28.34 -9.18
N VAL A 247 -29.65 29.41 -8.78
CA VAL A 247 -29.50 30.07 -7.47
C VAL A 247 -30.49 29.52 -6.44
N ASN A 248 -31.34 28.57 -6.85
CA ASN A 248 -32.32 27.97 -5.95
C ASN A 248 -31.65 27.00 -4.96
N ALA A 249 -31.84 27.23 -3.66
CA ALA A 249 -31.29 26.37 -2.60
C ALA A 249 -31.69 24.89 -2.74
N TRP A 250 -32.88 24.58 -3.26
CA TRP A 250 -33.31 23.20 -3.52
C TRP A 250 -32.56 22.56 -4.68
N PHE A 251 -32.23 23.34 -5.72
CA PHE A 251 -31.42 22.86 -6.82
C PHE A 251 -29.99 22.60 -6.35
N GLY A 252 -29.41 23.53 -5.59
CA GLY A 252 -28.10 23.36 -4.95
C GLY A 252 -28.04 22.12 -4.05
N LEU A 253 -29.05 21.91 -3.20
CA LEU A 253 -29.15 20.70 -2.39
C LEU A 253 -29.23 19.42 -3.26
N ALA A 254 -30.05 19.42 -4.30
CA ALA A 254 -30.25 18.25 -5.17
C ALA A 254 -28.99 17.86 -5.96
N THR A 255 -28.19 18.83 -6.40
CA THR A 255 -26.94 18.56 -7.13
C THR A 255 -25.75 18.30 -6.21
N ILE A 256 -25.65 18.99 -5.07
CA ILE A 256 -24.51 18.88 -4.16
C ILE A 256 -24.65 17.72 -3.17
N ALA A 257 -25.86 17.26 -2.82
CA ALA A 257 -26.00 16.07 -1.98
C ALA A 257 -25.32 14.82 -2.58
N PRO A 258 -25.47 14.48 -3.88
CA PRO A 258 -24.68 13.43 -4.51
C PRO A 258 -23.17 13.69 -4.46
N VAL A 259 -22.72 14.93 -4.65
CA VAL A 259 -21.28 15.27 -4.56
C VAL A 259 -20.76 15.01 -3.15
N PHE A 260 -21.51 15.43 -2.12
CA PHE A 260 -21.15 15.21 -0.72
C PHE A 260 -21.08 13.72 -0.36
N PHE A 261 -22.12 12.94 -0.70
CA PHE A 261 -22.21 11.54 -0.29
C PHE A 261 -21.47 10.54 -1.19
N TYR A 262 -21.23 10.84 -2.47
CA TYR A 262 -20.56 9.93 -3.40
C TYR A 262 -19.14 10.39 -3.75
N THR A 263 -18.98 11.63 -4.23
CA THR A 263 -17.66 12.18 -4.60
C THR A 263 -16.80 12.41 -3.35
N GLY A 264 -17.39 12.96 -2.29
CA GLY A 264 -16.73 13.23 -1.00
C GLY A 264 -16.53 12.01 -0.11
N TRP A 265 -17.18 10.88 -0.37
CA TRP A 265 -17.13 9.70 0.51
C TRP A 265 -15.72 9.22 0.87
N PRO A 266 -14.75 9.11 -0.07
CA PRO A 266 -13.41 8.67 0.26
C PRO A 266 -12.69 9.62 1.23
N ILE A 267 -12.97 10.93 1.12
CA ILE A 267 -12.41 11.99 1.97
C ILE A 267 -13.07 11.93 3.36
N HIS A 268 -14.39 11.78 3.41
CA HIS A 268 -15.13 11.66 4.66
C HIS A 268 -14.73 10.42 5.43
N ARG A 269 -14.59 9.28 4.76
CA ARG A 269 -14.16 8.03 5.40
C ARG A 269 -12.78 8.19 6.05
N SER A 270 -11.79 8.73 5.34
CA SER A 270 -10.46 8.93 5.93
C SER A 270 -10.46 10.00 7.02
N GLY A 271 -11.16 11.11 6.81
CA GLY A 271 -11.26 12.19 7.80
C GLY A 271 -11.91 11.76 9.10
N TRP A 272 -13.01 11.01 9.05
CA TRP A 272 -13.67 10.50 10.27
C TRP A 272 -12.81 9.48 11.02
N LEU A 273 -12.09 8.62 10.30
CA LEU A 273 -11.15 7.66 10.89
C LEU A 273 -9.98 8.39 11.57
N GLY A 274 -9.38 9.38 10.91
CA GLY A 274 -8.30 10.20 11.48
C GLY A 274 -8.73 10.95 12.76
N LEU A 275 -9.96 11.49 12.77
CA LEU A 275 -10.54 12.05 13.99
C LEU A 275 -10.67 11.01 15.11
N ALA A 276 -11.22 9.83 14.79
CA ALA A 276 -11.48 8.79 15.76
C ALA A 276 -10.19 8.28 16.42
N HIS A 277 -9.11 8.19 15.64
CA HIS A 277 -7.80 7.74 16.13
C HIS A 277 -6.92 8.85 16.72
N ARG A 278 -7.44 10.09 16.84
CA ARG A 278 -6.71 11.27 17.35
C ARG A 278 -5.46 11.62 16.52
N SER A 279 -5.52 11.37 15.22
CA SER A 279 -4.52 11.74 14.22
C SER A 279 -5.14 12.64 13.13
N PRO A 280 -5.55 13.89 13.46
CA PRO A 280 -6.20 14.76 12.48
C PRO A 280 -5.27 15.07 11.30
N ASP A 281 -5.75 14.77 10.11
CA ASP A 281 -5.06 14.99 8.84
C ASP A 281 -5.77 16.06 7.99
N MET A 282 -5.29 16.30 6.76
CA MET A 282 -5.96 17.21 5.84
C MET A 282 -7.43 16.81 5.57
N ASN A 283 -7.71 15.50 5.43
CA ASN A 283 -9.07 15.01 5.16
C ASN A 283 -10.02 15.26 6.34
N SER A 284 -9.49 15.24 7.56
CA SER A 284 -10.20 15.54 8.80
C SER A 284 -10.74 16.96 8.78
N LEU A 285 -9.88 17.94 8.48
CA LEU A 285 -10.28 19.35 8.39
C LEU A 285 -11.35 19.57 7.32
N VAL A 286 -11.12 19.01 6.13
CA VAL A 286 -12.05 19.09 4.98
C VAL A 286 -13.40 18.49 5.36
N THR A 287 -13.39 17.33 6.01
CA THR A 287 -14.61 16.62 6.38
C THR A 287 -15.44 17.40 7.39
N ILE A 288 -14.83 17.96 8.43
CA ILE A 288 -15.54 18.79 9.41
C ILE A 288 -16.10 20.05 8.72
N GLY A 289 -15.27 20.75 7.94
CA GLY A 289 -15.67 21.99 7.26
C GLY A 289 -16.81 21.78 6.27
N ALA A 290 -16.67 20.80 5.38
CA ALA A 290 -17.68 20.45 4.39
C ALA A 290 -18.98 19.96 5.05
N THR A 291 -18.89 19.15 6.11
CA THR A 291 -20.07 18.69 6.85
C THR A 291 -20.78 19.86 7.53
N ALA A 292 -20.04 20.76 8.18
CA ALA A 292 -20.62 21.92 8.84
C ALA A 292 -21.30 22.87 7.84
N ALA A 293 -20.66 23.15 6.71
CA ALA A 293 -21.22 23.98 5.63
C ALA A 293 -22.45 23.33 4.98
N PHE A 294 -22.40 22.02 4.73
CA PHE A 294 -23.53 21.28 4.17
C PHE A 294 -24.73 21.25 5.12
N LEU A 295 -24.50 20.94 6.40
CA LEU A 295 -25.57 20.92 7.41
C LEU A 295 -26.16 22.31 7.64
N TYR A 296 -25.33 23.36 7.68
CA TYR A 296 -25.81 24.73 7.77
C TYR A 296 -26.74 25.05 6.58
N SER A 297 -26.27 24.77 5.36
CA SER A 297 -27.03 25.01 4.13
C SER A 297 -28.34 24.22 4.10
N LEU A 298 -28.33 22.98 4.60
CA LEU A 298 -29.50 22.13 4.72
C LEU A 298 -30.54 22.71 5.68
N VAL A 299 -30.10 23.18 6.86
CA VAL A 299 -30.98 23.82 7.85
C VAL A 299 -31.61 25.10 7.27
N ILE A 300 -30.84 25.94 6.60
CA ILE A 300 -31.36 27.16 5.96
C ILE A 300 -32.35 26.84 4.83
N THR A 301 -32.12 25.76 4.09
CA THR A 301 -33.00 25.32 2.98
C THR A 301 -34.35 24.81 3.48
N ILE A 302 -34.34 23.99 4.53
CA ILE A 302 -35.56 23.34 5.06
C ILE A 302 -36.33 24.27 6.02
N ALA A 303 -35.61 25.04 6.83
CA ALA A 303 -36.18 25.87 7.89
C ALA A 303 -35.63 27.32 7.85
N PRO A 304 -35.89 28.08 6.77
CA PRO A 304 -35.38 29.44 6.60
C PRO A 304 -35.87 30.41 7.69
N SER A 305 -36.98 30.10 8.38
CA SER A 305 -37.52 30.89 9.49
C SER A 305 -36.62 30.90 10.73
N LEU A 306 -35.72 29.92 10.90
CA LEU A 306 -34.79 29.85 12.03
C LEU A 306 -33.67 30.88 11.94
N ALA A 307 -33.43 31.42 10.74
CA ALA A 307 -32.36 32.38 10.49
C ALA A 307 -32.92 33.77 10.10
N PRO A 308 -32.34 34.87 10.63
CA PRO A 308 -32.65 36.21 10.17
C PRO A 308 -32.39 36.36 8.67
N VAL A 309 -33.16 37.21 8.00
CA VAL A 309 -33.08 37.43 6.54
C VAL A 309 -31.66 37.75 6.08
N LYS A 310 -30.87 38.44 6.90
CA LYS A 310 -29.50 38.87 6.56
C LYS A 310 -28.47 37.72 6.48
N VAL A 311 -28.78 36.55 7.02
CA VAL A 311 -27.84 35.41 7.13
C VAL A 311 -28.36 34.14 6.45
N ARG A 312 -29.35 34.24 5.56
CA ARG A 312 -29.91 33.08 4.83
C ARG A 312 -29.09 32.64 3.61
N GLY A 313 -27.80 32.95 3.57
CA GLY A 313 -26.90 32.39 2.55
C GLY A 313 -26.83 30.88 2.68
N VAL A 314 -26.74 30.18 1.55
CA VAL A 314 -26.39 28.75 1.50
C VAL A 314 -24.97 28.65 0.95
N TYR A 315 -24.28 27.57 1.29
CA TYR A 315 -22.87 27.34 0.94
C TYR A 315 -22.69 26.00 0.22
N TYR A 316 -23.62 25.67 -0.68
CA TYR A 316 -23.59 24.39 -1.41
C TYR A 316 -22.46 24.40 -2.44
N GLU A 317 -22.21 25.56 -3.06
CA GLU A 317 -21.15 25.80 -4.03
C GLU A 317 -19.76 25.59 -3.43
N GLU A 318 -19.50 26.04 -2.20
CA GLU A 318 -18.22 25.85 -1.52
C GLU A 318 -17.98 24.38 -1.22
N VAL A 319 -19.00 23.67 -0.71
CA VAL A 319 -18.92 22.24 -0.42
C VAL A 319 -18.61 21.45 -1.69
N GLY A 320 -19.36 21.69 -2.78
CA GLY A 320 -19.14 21.01 -4.05
C GLY A 320 -17.76 21.31 -4.64
N PHE A 321 -17.35 22.59 -4.60
CA PHE A 321 -16.08 23.05 -5.16
C PHE A 321 -14.89 22.44 -4.44
N ILE A 322 -14.86 22.51 -3.10
CA ILE A 322 -13.75 22.00 -2.29
C ILE A 322 -13.60 20.48 -2.46
N LEU A 323 -14.70 19.72 -2.34
CA LEU A 323 -14.65 18.26 -2.47
C LEU A 323 -14.19 17.83 -3.87
N THR A 324 -14.66 18.51 -4.91
CA THR A 324 -14.28 18.22 -6.29
C THR A 324 -12.80 18.54 -6.53
N LEU A 325 -12.32 19.70 -6.09
CA LEU A 325 -10.94 20.14 -6.32
C LEU A 325 -9.92 19.25 -5.60
N ILE A 326 -10.21 18.82 -4.38
CA ILE A 326 -9.35 17.90 -3.63
C ILE A 326 -9.25 16.55 -4.37
N LEU A 327 -10.38 16.06 -4.88
CA LEU A 327 -10.39 14.80 -5.62
C LEU A 327 -9.66 14.91 -6.97
N VAL A 328 -9.70 16.09 -7.61
CA VAL A 328 -8.84 16.40 -8.78
C VAL A 328 -7.37 16.30 -8.39
N GLY A 329 -6.95 16.91 -7.28
CA GLY A 329 -5.56 16.81 -6.78
C GLY A 329 -5.13 15.36 -6.57
N ARG A 330 -5.97 14.56 -5.89
CA ARG A 330 -5.73 13.13 -5.69
C ARG A 330 -5.63 12.34 -7.01
N LEU A 331 -6.46 12.68 -8.00
CA LEU A 331 -6.39 12.08 -9.32
C LEU A 331 -5.09 12.43 -10.04
N LEU A 332 -4.64 13.68 -9.97
CA LEU A 332 -3.37 14.12 -10.54
C LEU A 332 -2.19 13.43 -9.86
N GLU A 333 -2.23 13.30 -8.54
CA GLU A 333 -1.21 12.62 -7.75
C GLU A 333 -1.07 11.14 -8.16
N VAL A 334 -2.18 10.40 -8.22
CA VAL A 334 -2.16 8.97 -8.62
C VAL A 334 -1.71 8.81 -10.08
N ARG A 335 -2.14 9.69 -10.98
CA ARG A 335 -1.68 9.67 -12.39
C ARG A 335 -0.19 9.97 -12.52
N ALA A 336 0.33 10.94 -11.77
CA ALA A 336 1.76 11.24 -11.76
C ALA A 336 2.58 10.03 -11.26
N LYS A 337 2.09 9.35 -10.21
CA LYS A 337 2.70 8.12 -9.67
C LYS A 337 2.62 6.92 -10.62
N ALA A 338 1.64 6.88 -11.52
CA ALA A 338 1.48 5.77 -12.47
C ALA A 338 2.48 5.82 -13.65
N GLY A 339 3.00 7.00 -14.01
CA GLY A 339 3.89 7.19 -15.15
C GLY A 339 5.29 6.58 -14.99
N THR A 340 5.73 6.30 -13.76
CA THR A 340 7.10 5.81 -13.47
C THR A 340 7.30 4.30 -13.65
N GLY A 341 6.21 3.53 -13.84
CA GLY A 341 6.27 2.07 -13.97
C GLY A 341 6.53 1.54 -15.38
N GLU A 342 6.51 2.38 -16.42
CA GLU A 342 6.66 1.93 -17.82
C GLU A 342 8.07 1.40 -18.13
N ALA A 343 9.10 1.99 -17.53
CA ALA A 343 10.50 1.60 -17.74
C ALA A 343 10.81 0.20 -17.19
N ILE A 344 10.19 -0.19 -16.07
CA ILE A 344 10.31 -1.54 -15.51
C ILE A 344 9.62 -2.56 -16.44
N ARG A 345 8.46 -2.20 -17.01
CA ARG A 345 7.73 -3.08 -17.93
C ARG A 345 8.51 -3.37 -19.21
N SER A 346 9.23 -2.38 -19.74
CA SER A 346 10.10 -2.64 -20.90
C SER A 346 11.20 -3.65 -20.60
N LEU A 347 11.75 -3.68 -19.37
CA LEU A 347 12.75 -4.68 -18.97
C LEU A 347 12.15 -6.08 -18.83
N LEU A 348 10.94 -6.20 -18.27
CA LEU A 348 10.23 -7.48 -18.14
C LEU A 348 9.86 -8.08 -19.50
N GLY A 349 9.54 -7.24 -20.49
CA GLY A 349 9.31 -7.67 -21.87
C GLY A 349 10.53 -8.30 -22.55
N LEU A 350 11.72 -8.16 -21.98
CA LEU A 350 12.94 -8.78 -22.51
C LEU A 350 13.06 -10.26 -22.16
N ARG A 351 12.41 -10.73 -21.08
CA ARG A 351 12.50 -12.13 -20.61
C ARG A 351 11.87 -13.12 -21.60
N ALA A 352 12.54 -14.25 -21.82
CA ALA A 352 11.98 -15.36 -22.59
C ALA A 352 10.85 -16.06 -21.81
N LYS A 353 9.80 -16.51 -22.50
CA LYS A 353 8.66 -17.19 -21.87
C LYS A 353 8.85 -18.71 -21.78
N THR A 354 9.60 -19.27 -22.73
CA THR A 354 9.90 -20.71 -22.84
C THR A 354 11.40 -20.91 -22.94
N ALA A 355 11.85 -22.11 -22.58
CA ALA A 355 13.22 -22.56 -22.71
C ALA A 355 13.22 -23.98 -23.29
N ARG A 356 14.17 -24.27 -24.16
CA ARG A 356 14.36 -25.60 -24.75
C ARG A 356 15.42 -26.36 -23.97
N VAL A 357 15.00 -27.34 -23.18
CA VAL A 357 15.88 -28.09 -22.28
C VAL A 357 16.12 -29.49 -22.82
N LEU A 358 17.38 -29.95 -22.73
CA LEU A 358 17.79 -31.31 -23.05
C LEU A 358 17.76 -32.15 -21.77
N ARG A 359 16.74 -33.02 -21.63
CA ARG A 359 16.63 -34.01 -20.55
C ARG A 359 16.51 -35.40 -21.17
N ASP A 360 17.25 -36.37 -20.62
CA ASP A 360 17.27 -37.76 -21.08
C ASP A 360 17.55 -37.93 -22.59
N GLY A 361 18.36 -37.03 -23.16
CA GLY A 361 18.69 -37.02 -24.58
C GLY A 361 17.59 -36.51 -25.51
N THR A 362 16.49 -35.99 -24.96
CA THR A 362 15.36 -35.41 -25.72
C THR A 362 15.23 -33.91 -25.48
N GLU A 363 14.99 -33.16 -26.57
CA GLU A 363 14.71 -31.73 -26.51
C GLU A 363 13.24 -31.49 -26.14
N ASN A 364 13.01 -30.85 -24.99
CA ASN A 364 11.68 -30.49 -24.53
C ASN A 364 11.57 -28.97 -24.36
N GLU A 365 10.56 -28.36 -24.97
CA GLU A 365 10.24 -26.95 -24.76
C GLU A 365 9.34 -26.81 -23.54
N ILE A 366 9.85 -26.17 -22.48
CA ILE A 366 9.15 -25.98 -21.22
C ILE A 366 9.02 -24.49 -20.90
N PRO A 367 8.03 -24.09 -20.07
CA PRO A 367 7.98 -22.74 -19.56
C PRO A 367 9.23 -22.41 -18.73
N ILE A 368 9.69 -21.16 -18.81
CA ILE A 368 10.91 -20.71 -18.12
C ILE A 368 10.88 -20.94 -16.60
N ASP A 369 9.70 -20.92 -15.99
CA ASP A 369 9.51 -21.13 -14.55
C ASP A 369 9.74 -22.59 -14.10
N GLN A 370 9.86 -23.52 -15.05
CA GLN A 370 10.12 -24.95 -14.79
C GLN A 370 11.58 -25.35 -15.06
N VAL A 371 12.42 -24.40 -15.46
CA VAL A 371 13.86 -24.62 -15.66
C VAL A 371 14.54 -24.64 -14.30
N LEU A 372 15.37 -25.66 -14.07
CA LEU A 372 16.09 -25.85 -12.82
C LEU A 372 17.59 -25.57 -13.02
N PRO A 373 18.33 -25.15 -11.97
CA PRO A 373 19.78 -25.10 -12.02
C PRO A 373 20.36 -26.47 -12.42
N GLY A 374 21.35 -26.46 -13.31
CA GLY A 374 21.98 -27.66 -13.86
C GLY A 374 21.32 -28.19 -15.15
N ASP A 375 20.12 -27.74 -15.51
CA ASP A 375 19.51 -28.07 -16.80
C ASP A 375 20.39 -27.61 -17.97
N VAL A 376 20.48 -28.43 -19.03
CA VAL A 376 21.16 -28.05 -20.27
C VAL A 376 20.14 -27.47 -21.24
N VAL A 377 20.25 -26.17 -21.49
CA VAL A 377 19.39 -25.41 -22.38
C VAL A 377 20.03 -25.29 -23.76
N LEU A 378 19.30 -25.65 -24.82
CA LEU A 378 19.72 -25.44 -26.19
C LEU A 378 19.22 -24.08 -26.69
N VAL A 379 20.14 -23.21 -27.12
CA VAL A 379 19.84 -21.89 -27.68
C VAL A 379 20.31 -21.85 -29.13
N ARG A 380 19.39 -21.55 -30.04
CA ARG A 380 19.66 -21.47 -31.49
C ARG A 380 20.10 -20.06 -31.91
N PRO A 381 20.70 -19.91 -33.10
CA PRO A 381 21.02 -18.59 -33.65
C PRO A 381 19.79 -17.66 -33.68
N GLY A 382 19.94 -16.44 -33.20
CA GLY A 382 18.88 -15.43 -33.09
C GLY A 382 17.89 -15.60 -31.93
N GLU A 383 17.97 -16.70 -31.15
CA GLU A 383 17.12 -16.89 -29.98
C GLU A 383 17.65 -16.08 -28.78
N LYS A 384 16.73 -15.67 -27.89
CA LYS A 384 17.11 -15.11 -26.59
C LYS A 384 17.62 -16.21 -25.68
N ILE A 385 18.67 -15.93 -24.93
CA ILE A 385 19.14 -16.81 -23.87
C ILE A 385 18.11 -16.75 -22.73
N PRO A 386 17.46 -17.87 -22.34
CA PRO A 386 16.33 -17.80 -21.41
C PRO A 386 16.77 -17.65 -19.95
N VAL A 387 17.91 -18.19 -19.55
CA VAL A 387 18.41 -18.21 -18.16
C VAL A 387 19.89 -17.91 -18.12
N ASP A 388 20.39 -17.47 -16.96
CA ASP A 388 21.83 -17.30 -16.78
C ASP A 388 22.50 -18.68 -16.67
N GLY A 389 23.70 -18.80 -17.22
CA GLY A 389 24.38 -20.08 -17.28
C GLY A 389 25.82 -20.00 -17.73
N GLU A 390 26.39 -21.18 -17.94
CA GLU A 390 27.73 -21.38 -18.49
C GLU A 390 27.61 -22.16 -19.79
N VAL A 391 28.37 -21.79 -20.82
CA VAL A 391 28.39 -22.54 -22.09
C VAL A 391 29.03 -23.91 -21.83
N ALA A 392 28.24 -24.97 -22.01
CA ALA A 392 28.73 -26.34 -21.95
C ALA A 392 29.35 -26.75 -23.29
N GLU A 393 28.69 -26.41 -24.41
CA GLU A 393 29.15 -26.76 -25.76
C GLU A 393 28.72 -25.72 -26.80
N GLY A 394 29.52 -25.58 -27.86
CA GLY A 394 29.28 -24.65 -28.97
C GLY A 394 30.08 -23.36 -28.88
N HIS A 395 30.04 -22.59 -29.96
CA HIS A 395 30.67 -21.27 -30.06
C HIS A 395 29.71 -20.31 -30.76
N SER A 396 29.55 -19.10 -30.23
CA SER A 396 28.71 -18.07 -30.82
C SER A 396 29.16 -16.68 -30.36
N VAL A 397 28.61 -15.64 -30.99
CA VAL A 397 28.64 -14.28 -30.49
C VAL A 397 27.32 -13.97 -29.81
N VAL A 398 27.33 -13.30 -28.66
CA VAL A 398 26.14 -12.94 -27.89
C VAL A 398 26.05 -11.42 -27.79
N ASP A 399 24.89 -10.87 -28.17
CA ASP A 399 24.57 -9.46 -28.02
C ASP A 399 24.07 -9.19 -26.59
N GLU A 400 24.93 -8.56 -25.79
CA GLU A 400 24.67 -8.19 -24.39
C GLU A 400 24.29 -6.70 -24.24
N SER A 401 24.13 -5.96 -25.35
CA SER A 401 23.94 -4.50 -25.37
C SER A 401 22.75 -4.01 -24.56
N MET A 402 21.68 -4.81 -24.47
CA MET A 402 20.47 -4.47 -23.72
C MET A 402 20.65 -4.46 -22.20
N ILE A 403 21.70 -5.13 -21.69
CA ILE A 403 21.99 -5.23 -20.25
C ILE A 403 23.27 -4.49 -19.89
N THR A 404 24.35 -4.72 -20.64
CA THR A 404 25.67 -4.12 -20.36
C THR A 404 25.83 -2.73 -20.98
N GLY A 405 25.08 -2.42 -22.04
CA GLY A 405 25.23 -1.20 -22.83
C GLY A 405 26.39 -1.24 -23.83
N GLU A 406 27.10 -2.37 -23.95
CA GLU A 406 28.20 -2.51 -24.90
C GLU A 406 27.68 -2.88 -26.30
N PRO A 407 27.99 -2.11 -27.36
CA PRO A 407 27.41 -2.32 -28.69
C PRO A 407 28.08 -3.46 -29.48
N VAL A 408 29.23 -3.97 -29.03
CA VAL A 408 29.97 -5.04 -29.70
C VAL A 408 29.58 -6.38 -29.08
N PRO A 409 29.07 -7.35 -29.87
CA PRO A 409 28.75 -8.68 -29.35
C PRO A 409 29.98 -9.39 -28.75
N ALA A 410 29.79 -10.06 -27.63
CA ALA A 410 30.83 -10.82 -26.94
C ALA A 410 30.96 -12.23 -27.52
N GLU A 411 32.17 -12.70 -27.79
CA GLU A 411 32.42 -14.10 -28.14
C GLU A 411 32.22 -15.00 -26.92
N LYS A 412 31.56 -16.15 -27.12
CA LYS A 412 31.31 -17.14 -26.08
C LYS A 412 31.76 -18.53 -26.55
N ALA A 413 32.53 -19.20 -25.69
CA ALA A 413 33.07 -20.53 -25.85
C ALA A 413 32.77 -21.39 -24.61
N PRO A 414 32.99 -22.71 -24.66
CA PRO A 414 32.77 -23.57 -23.50
C PRO A 414 33.54 -23.11 -22.27
N GLY A 415 32.85 -22.96 -21.15
CA GLY A 415 33.39 -22.38 -19.92
C GLY A 415 32.99 -20.92 -19.66
N ASP A 416 32.52 -20.19 -20.68
CA ASP A 416 32.15 -18.78 -20.53
C ASP A 416 30.74 -18.61 -19.95
N GLU A 417 30.56 -17.57 -19.13
CA GLU A 417 29.25 -17.19 -18.60
C GLU A 417 28.40 -16.47 -19.65
N VAL A 418 27.10 -16.74 -19.60
CA VAL A 418 26.07 -16.10 -20.43
C VAL A 418 24.91 -15.61 -19.58
N THR A 419 24.42 -14.42 -19.91
CA THR A 419 23.34 -13.77 -19.16
C THR A 419 22.01 -13.96 -19.87
N GLY A 420 20.95 -14.26 -19.12
CA GLY A 420 19.58 -14.36 -19.62
C GLY A 420 19.07 -13.03 -20.20
N ALA A 421 18.10 -13.12 -21.11
CA ALA A 421 17.54 -12.05 -21.91
C ALA A 421 18.48 -11.38 -22.94
N THR A 422 19.76 -11.79 -23.00
CA THR A 422 20.67 -11.45 -24.11
C THR A 422 20.30 -12.25 -25.37
N VAL A 423 20.79 -11.81 -26.53
CA VAL A 423 20.44 -12.42 -27.82
C VAL A 423 21.63 -13.22 -28.35
N ASN A 424 21.41 -14.50 -28.61
CA ASN A 424 22.40 -15.33 -29.27
C ASN A 424 22.50 -14.94 -30.74
N GLY A 425 23.72 -14.77 -31.25
CA GLY A 425 24.00 -14.39 -32.62
C GLY A 425 23.90 -15.56 -33.60
N THR A 426 25.05 -16.03 -34.09
CA THR A 426 25.13 -16.89 -35.29
C THR A 426 25.32 -18.38 -35.00
N GLY A 427 25.86 -18.76 -33.85
CA GLY A 427 26.12 -20.16 -33.47
C GLY A 427 25.03 -20.77 -32.60
N SER A 428 25.02 -22.09 -32.44
CA SER A 428 24.16 -22.77 -31.46
C SER A 428 24.93 -23.01 -30.18
N LEU A 429 24.32 -22.73 -29.03
CA LEU A 429 24.92 -22.92 -27.71
C LEU A 429 24.13 -23.95 -26.91
N ARG A 430 24.83 -24.84 -26.21
CA ARG A 430 24.29 -25.61 -25.10
C ARG A 430 24.77 -24.96 -23.82
N ILE A 431 23.84 -24.46 -23.02
CA ILE A 431 24.11 -23.66 -21.82
C ILE A 431 23.64 -24.45 -20.61
N ARG A 432 24.51 -24.66 -19.64
CA ARG A 432 24.13 -25.20 -18.34
C ARG A 432 23.58 -24.07 -17.47
N ALA A 433 22.32 -24.17 -17.06
CA ALA A 433 21.68 -23.16 -16.22
C ALA A 433 22.38 -23.07 -14.85
N THR A 434 22.79 -21.87 -14.45
CA THR A 434 23.41 -21.63 -13.13
C THR A 434 22.47 -20.86 -12.22
N LYS A 435 21.83 -19.79 -12.72
CA LYS A 435 20.85 -18.98 -11.98
C LYS A 435 19.54 -18.89 -12.75
N VAL A 436 18.43 -19.16 -12.06
CA VAL A 436 17.08 -19.18 -12.65
C VAL A 436 16.11 -18.33 -11.82
N GLY A 437 15.03 -17.88 -12.45
CA GLY A 437 13.97 -17.13 -11.75
C GLY A 437 14.50 -15.86 -11.07
N ALA A 438 14.25 -15.76 -9.76
CA ALA A 438 14.63 -14.60 -8.95
C ALA A 438 16.15 -14.39 -8.81
N GLU A 439 16.95 -15.45 -9.02
CA GLU A 439 18.40 -15.36 -8.92
C GLU A 439 19.07 -14.82 -10.18
N SER A 440 18.32 -14.71 -11.29
CA SER A 440 18.87 -14.21 -12.55
C SER A 440 19.29 -12.74 -12.47
N VAL A 441 20.32 -12.35 -13.22
CA VAL A 441 20.83 -10.98 -13.29
C VAL A 441 19.71 -10.00 -13.64
N LEU A 442 18.84 -10.33 -14.61
CA LEU A 442 17.70 -9.49 -14.97
C LEU A 442 16.72 -9.33 -13.81
N ALA A 443 16.42 -10.40 -13.06
CA ALA A 443 15.54 -10.32 -11.90
C ALA A 443 16.15 -9.45 -10.79
N GLN A 444 17.46 -9.55 -10.56
CA GLN A 444 18.18 -8.71 -9.59
C GLN A 444 18.18 -7.23 -10.01
N ILE A 445 18.36 -6.92 -11.30
CA ILE A 445 18.26 -5.55 -11.81
C ILE A 445 16.84 -5.01 -11.60
N VAL A 446 15.82 -5.79 -11.95
CA VAL A 446 14.41 -5.39 -11.76
C VAL A 446 14.12 -5.14 -10.28
N ASP A 447 14.57 -6.02 -9.39
CA ASP A 447 14.37 -5.88 -7.94
C ASP A 447 15.12 -4.67 -7.37
N MET A 448 16.36 -4.42 -7.80
CA MET A 448 17.12 -3.23 -7.40
C MET A 448 16.40 -1.93 -7.82
N VAL A 449 15.88 -1.87 -9.06
CA VAL A 449 15.12 -0.72 -9.55
C VAL A 449 13.81 -0.56 -8.78
N ARG A 450 13.10 -1.66 -8.49
CA ARG A 450 11.89 -1.65 -7.65
C ARG A 450 12.17 -1.09 -6.27
N ARG A 451 13.21 -1.57 -5.59
CA ARG A 451 13.62 -1.08 -4.26
C ARG A 451 13.98 0.41 -4.29
N ALA A 452 14.65 0.87 -5.34
CA ALA A 452 14.94 2.29 -5.51
C ALA A 452 13.67 3.13 -5.66
N GLN A 453 12.70 2.67 -6.46
CA GLN A 453 11.41 3.35 -6.67
C GLN A 453 10.45 3.26 -5.47
N ALA A 454 10.54 2.22 -4.65
CA ALA A 454 9.69 2.01 -3.47
C ALA A 454 10.05 2.94 -2.29
N SER A 455 11.18 3.65 -2.36
CA SER A 455 11.54 4.63 -1.34
C SER A 455 10.58 5.83 -1.38
N ARG A 456 9.82 6.06 -0.29
CA ARG A 456 8.89 7.20 -0.20
C ARG A 456 9.66 8.49 -0.41
N ALA A 457 9.16 9.35 -1.30
CA ALA A 457 9.77 10.64 -1.56
C ALA A 457 9.83 11.48 -0.26
N PRO A 458 11.01 12.01 0.13
CA PRO A 458 11.18 12.82 1.34
C PRO A 458 10.21 14.00 1.47
N ILE A 459 9.70 14.50 0.33
CA ILE A 459 8.80 15.64 0.26
C ILE A 459 7.41 15.36 0.87
N GLN A 460 6.92 14.11 0.79
CA GLN A 460 5.60 13.76 1.34
C GLN A 460 5.59 13.86 2.87
N ARG A 461 6.71 13.50 3.52
CA ARG A 461 6.86 13.59 4.97
C ARG A 461 6.80 15.03 5.48
N LEU A 462 7.28 15.99 4.69
CA LEU A 462 7.22 17.41 5.05
C LEU A 462 5.78 17.93 5.03
N ALA A 463 5.00 17.56 4.01
CA ALA A 463 3.59 17.94 3.92
C ALA A 463 2.75 17.36 5.08
N ASP A 464 2.99 16.09 5.42
CA ASP A 464 2.32 15.43 6.56
C ASP A 464 2.71 16.09 7.90
N GLN A 465 3.97 16.46 8.07
CA GLN A 465 4.46 17.13 9.27
C GLN A 465 3.83 18.53 9.44
N VAL A 466 3.75 19.32 8.37
CA VAL A 466 3.08 20.63 8.40
C VAL A 466 1.61 20.48 8.75
N SER A 467 0.92 19.52 8.13
CA SER A 467 -0.49 19.24 8.39
C SER A 467 -0.75 18.84 9.84
N SER A 468 0.14 18.05 10.44
CA SER A 468 0.01 17.59 11.84
C SER A 468 0.01 18.72 12.88
N VAL A 469 0.61 19.88 12.55
CA VAL A 469 0.63 21.07 13.42
C VAL A 469 -0.46 22.06 13.01
N PHE A 470 -0.64 22.27 11.70
CA PHE A 470 -1.56 23.25 11.15
C PHE A 470 -3.02 22.90 11.44
N VAL A 471 -3.42 21.64 11.26
CA VAL A 471 -4.82 21.22 11.43
C VAL A 471 -5.29 21.42 12.88
N PRO A 472 -4.59 20.95 13.93
CA PRO A 472 -4.97 21.23 15.31
C PRO A 472 -5.01 22.74 15.62
N ALA A 473 -4.03 23.50 15.14
CA ALA A 473 -3.99 24.95 15.36
C ALA A 473 -5.23 25.65 14.79
N VAL A 474 -5.64 25.32 13.57
CA VAL A 474 -6.85 25.86 12.93
C VAL A 474 -8.11 25.46 13.73
N MET A 475 -8.20 24.22 14.20
CA MET A 475 -9.33 23.79 15.03
C MET A 475 -9.43 24.61 16.33
N TYR A 476 -8.30 24.87 17.00
CA TYR A 476 -8.26 25.73 18.18
C TYR A 476 -8.66 27.17 17.86
N VAL A 477 -8.22 27.72 16.74
CA VAL A 477 -8.60 29.07 16.30
C VAL A 477 -10.09 29.14 15.97
N ALA A 478 -10.65 28.13 15.30
CA ALA A 478 -12.08 28.05 15.00
C ALA A 478 -12.93 27.97 16.28
N LEU A 479 -12.51 27.15 17.25
CA LEU A 479 -13.14 27.07 18.58
C LEU A 479 -13.02 28.38 19.35
N GLY A 480 -11.86 29.04 19.30
CA GLY A 480 -11.65 30.35 19.91
C GLY A 480 -12.53 31.43 19.29
N ALA A 481 -12.64 31.44 17.96
CA ALA A 481 -13.54 32.34 17.24
C ALA A 481 -15.00 32.08 17.61
N PHE A 482 -15.43 30.81 17.63
CA PHE A 482 -16.77 30.44 18.10
C PHE A 482 -17.04 30.99 19.51
N ALA A 483 -16.15 30.72 20.47
CA ALA A 483 -16.31 31.14 21.85
C ALA A 483 -16.36 32.67 21.99
N LEU A 484 -15.47 33.39 21.28
CA LEU A 484 -15.43 34.84 21.30
C LEU A 484 -16.73 35.45 20.78
N TRP A 485 -17.21 34.99 19.62
CA TRP A 485 -18.46 35.50 19.04
C TRP A 485 -19.69 35.02 19.79
N TYR A 486 -19.62 33.87 20.47
CA TYR A 486 -20.69 33.41 21.34
C TYR A 486 -20.86 34.28 22.61
N VAL A 487 -19.77 34.88 23.11
CA VAL A 487 -19.82 35.73 24.32
C VAL A 487 -20.01 37.21 23.98
N ALA A 488 -19.35 37.71 22.94
CA ALA A 488 -19.30 39.14 22.61
C ALA A 488 -20.02 39.52 21.29
N GLY A 489 -20.61 38.54 20.59
CA GLY A 489 -21.22 38.77 19.27
C GLY A 489 -22.59 39.46 19.31
N PRO A 490 -22.99 40.12 18.22
CA PRO A 490 -24.32 40.70 18.08
C PRO A 490 -25.40 39.61 17.93
N ALA A 491 -26.63 39.92 18.33
CA ALA A 491 -27.75 39.00 18.14
C ALA A 491 -28.09 38.81 16.63
N PRO A 492 -28.39 37.58 16.17
CA PRO A 492 -28.40 36.32 16.91
C PRO A 492 -26.99 35.72 17.09
N VAL A 493 -26.63 35.53 18.35
CA VAL A 493 -25.28 35.20 18.79
C VAL A 493 -24.83 33.83 18.27
N LEU A 494 -25.71 32.82 18.34
CA LEU A 494 -25.41 31.46 17.88
C LEU A 494 -25.12 31.40 16.37
N THR A 495 -25.90 32.11 15.55
CA THR A 495 -25.73 32.09 14.10
C THR A 495 -24.41 32.74 13.70
N TYR A 496 -24.08 33.89 14.28
CA TYR A 496 -22.79 34.55 14.02
C TYR A 496 -21.61 33.68 14.48
N ALA A 497 -21.68 33.09 15.67
CA ALA A 497 -20.61 32.23 16.18
C ALA A 497 -20.36 31.00 15.29
N ILE A 498 -21.42 30.33 14.83
CA ILE A 498 -21.31 29.16 13.92
C ILE A 498 -20.74 29.60 12.57
N ILE A 499 -21.25 30.68 11.96
CA ILE A 499 -20.77 31.15 10.65
C ILE A 499 -19.29 31.51 10.72
N THR A 500 -18.86 32.23 11.75
CA THR A 500 -17.44 32.61 11.88
C THR A 500 -16.54 31.38 12.07
N ALA A 501 -16.95 30.42 12.91
CA ALA A 501 -16.19 29.19 13.11
C ALA A 501 -16.08 28.37 11.81
N VAL A 502 -17.19 28.22 11.09
CA VAL A 502 -17.24 27.53 9.79
C VAL A 502 -16.40 28.27 8.76
N ALA A 503 -16.48 29.61 8.71
CA ALA A 503 -15.65 30.41 7.80
C ALA A 503 -14.16 30.23 8.07
N VAL A 504 -13.73 30.19 9.33
CA VAL A 504 -12.32 29.90 9.69
C VAL A 504 -11.90 28.52 9.18
N LEU A 505 -12.73 27.49 9.39
CA LEU A 505 -12.44 26.13 8.93
C LEU A 505 -12.36 26.04 7.40
N ILE A 506 -13.27 26.71 6.69
CA ILE A 506 -13.32 26.72 5.21
C ILE A 506 -12.11 27.47 4.64
N ILE A 507 -11.81 28.67 5.15
CA ILE A 507 -10.69 29.49 4.65
C ILE A 507 -9.35 28.81 4.89
N ALA A 508 -9.21 28.08 5.99
CA ALA A 508 -8.00 27.34 6.31
C ALA A 508 -7.79 26.07 5.45
N CYS A 509 -8.78 25.66 4.64
CA CYS A 509 -8.69 24.45 3.84
C CYS A 509 -7.55 24.57 2.81
N PRO A 510 -6.45 23.78 2.92
CA PRO A 510 -5.24 23.98 2.13
C PRO A 510 -5.36 23.35 0.73
N CYS A 511 -6.43 23.68 0.00
CA CYS A 511 -6.76 23.09 -1.29
C CYS A 511 -5.63 23.27 -2.33
N ALA A 512 -4.91 24.39 -2.25
CA ALA A 512 -3.76 24.69 -3.09
C ALA A 512 -2.49 23.91 -2.67
N LEU A 513 -2.33 23.60 -1.38
CA LEU A 513 -1.20 22.82 -0.88
C LEU A 513 -1.30 21.36 -1.35
N GLY A 514 -2.51 20.80 -1.45
CA GLY A 514 -2.71 19.44 -1.98
C GLY A 514 -2.51 19.32 -3.50
N LEU A 515 -2.44 20.45 -4.22
CA LEU A 515 -2.14 20.50 -5.66
C LEU A 515 -0.68 20.87 -5.97
N ALA A 516 0.01 21.49 -5.02
CA ALA A 516 1.42 21.88 -5.11
C ALA A 516 2.32 20.73 -4.67
#